data_AF-A0A673YJ01-F1
#
_entry.id   AF-A0A673YJ01-F1
#
_cell.length_a   1.000
_cell.length_b   1.000
_cell.length_c   1.000
_cell.angle_alpha   90.00
_cell.angle_beta   90.00
_cell.angle_gamma   90.00
#
_symmetry.space_group_name_H-M   'P 1'
#
loop_
_entity.id
_entity.type
_entity.pdbx_description
1 polymer ?
#
loop_
_entity_poly.entity_id
_entity_poly.type
_entity_poly.pdbx_seq_one_letter_code
_entity_poly.pdbx_strand_id
1 'polypeptide(L)' 'RFVEDSFDPNINPTIGASFMTKTVQYQNELHKFLIWDTAGIPSMCNVL' A
#
# COMPACT_ATOMS: atom_id res chain seq x y z
N ARG A 1 -0.80 5.09 9.42
CA ARG A 1 0.12 5.03 8.23
C ARG A 1 -0.54 5.77 7.06
N PHE A 2 0.25 6.33 6.12
CA PHE A 2 -0.18 7.31 5.08
C PHE A 2 -1.57 7.10 4.47
N VAL A 3 -2.00 5.87 4.15
CA VAL A 3 -3.32 5.62 3.55
C VAL A 3 -4.47 5.82 4.54
N GLU A 4 -4.51 5.02 5.60
CA GLU A 4 -5.64 4.94 6.55
C GLU A 4 -5.47 5.78 7.82
N ASP A 5 -4.31 6.40 8.00
CA ASP A 5 -3.94 7.13 9.22
C ASP A 5 -4.05 6.30 10.53
N SER A 6 -4.08 4.98 10.41
CA SER A 6 -4.14 4.00 11.49
C SER A 6 -2.90 3.11 11.52
N PHE A 7 -2.67 2.43 12.64
CA PHE A 7 -1.69 1.35 12.74
C PHE A 7 -2.31 0.18 13.50
N ASP A 8 -2.42 -0.97 12.84
CA ASP A 8 -2.83 -2.22 13.45
C ASP A 8 -1.59 -3.11 13.67
N PRO A 9 -1.20 -3.41 14.92
CA PRO A 9 -0.07 -4.29 15.20
C PRO A 9 -0.33 -5.75 14.79
N ASN A 10 -1.58 -6.14 14.57
CA ASN A 10 -1.98 -7.49 14.17
C ASN A 10 -2.24 -7.62 12.67
N ILE A 11 -1.80 -6.66 11.86
CA ILE A 11 -1.95 -6.72 10.42
C ILE A 11 -1.26 -7.97 9.86
N ASN A 12 -1.99 -8.76 9.08
CA ASN A 12 -1.43 -9.94 8.45
C ASN A 12 -0.37 -9.53 7.41
N PRO A 13 0.72 -10.30 7.26
CA PRO A 13 1.68 -10.06 6.21
C PRO A 13 1.03 -10.09 4.83
N THR A 14 1.42 -9.17 3.96
CA THR A 14 1.04 -9.21 2.56
C THR A 14 1.57 -10.50 1.92
N ILE A 15 0.71 -11.24 1.22
CA ILE A 15 1.09 -12.40 0.39
C ILE A 15 1.09 -11.92 -1.07
N GLY A 16 2.25 -11.93 -1.71
CA GLY A 16 2.41 -11.47 -3.10
C GLY A 16 2.43 -9.95 -3.18
N ALA A 17 1.31 -9.36 -3.61
CA ALA A 17 1.14 -7.91 -3.69
C ALA A 17 -0.28 -7.49 -3.31
N SER A 18 -0.39 -6.33 -2.66
CA SER A 18 -1.65 -5.65 -2.34
C SER A 18 -1.65 -4.26 -2.97
N PHE A 19 -2.83 -3.75 -3.30
CA PHE A 19 -3.00 -2.42 -3.85
C PHE A 19 -3.93 -1.58 -2.97
N MET A 20 -3.60 -0.31 -2.82
CA MET A 20 -4.42 0.68 -2.12
C MET A 20 -4.51 1.95 -2.97
N THR A 21 -5.58 2.71 -2.79
CA THR A 21 -5.71 4.04 -3.41
C THR A 21 -5.91 5.10 -2.34
N LYS A 22 -5.27 6.26 -2.54
CA LYS A 22 -5.50 7.44 -1.69
C LYS A 22 -5.62 8.67 -2.57
N THR A 23 -6.72 9.40 -2.40
CA THR A 23 -6.89 10.71 -3.03
C THR A 23 -6.52 11.79 -2.01
N VAL A 24 -5.64 12.70 -2.39
CA VAL A 24 -5.21 13.83 -1.56
C VAL A 24 -5.51 15.13 -2.29
N GLN A 25 -6.08 16.09 -1.57
CA GLN A 25 -6.23 17.45 -2.07
C GLN A 25 -4.97 18.27 -1.75
N TYR A 26 -4.37 18.87 -2.77
CA TYR A 26 -3.21 19.74 -2.62
C TYR A 26 -3.27 20.85 -3.67
N GLN A 27 -3.08 22.11 -3.25
CA GLN A 27 -3.10 23.28 -4.15
C GLN A 27 -4.32 23.33 -5.10
N ASN A 28 -5.52 23.07 -4.57
CA ASN A 28 -6.79 22.99 -5.31
C ASN A 28 -6.89 21.86 -6.35
N GLU A 29 -5.91 20.96 -6.41
CA GLU A 29 -5.94 19.77 -7.26
C GLU A 29 -6.20 18.50 -6.43
N LEU A 30 -6.74 17.48 -7.09
CA LEU A 30 -6.94 16.15 -6.53
C LEU A 30 -5.91 15.19 -7.12
N HIS A 31 -5.02 14.67 -6.29
CA HIS A 31 -4.02 13.68 -6.67
C HIS A 31 -4.45 12.30 -6.21
N LYS A 32 -4.60 11.37 -7.16
CA LYS A 32 -4.89 9.96 -6.87
C LYS A 32 -3.59 9.16 -6.85
N PHE A 33 -3.19 8.73 -5.66
CA PHE A 33 -2.10 7.79 -5.47
C PHE A 33 -2.59 6.35 -5.66
N LEU A 34 -1.86 5.59 -6.47
CA LEU A 34 -1.96 4.13 -6.52
C LEU A 34 -0.73 3.60 -5.77
N ILE A 35 -0.96 2.90 -4.67
CA ILE A 35 0.09 2.44 -3.77
C ILE A 35 0.11 0.92 -3.84
N TRP A 36 1.26 0.36 -4.19
CA TRP A 36 1.50 -1.09 -4.25
C TRP A 36 2.33 -1.49 -3.04
N ASP A 37 1.83 -2.43 -2.26
CA ASP A 37 2.55 -3.06 -1.15
C ASP A 37 2.93 -4.48 -1.59
N THR A 38 4.22 -4.77 -1.67
CA THR A 38 4.72 -6.09 -2.12
C THR A 38 5.27 -6.88 -0.94
N ALA A 39 4.99 -8.18 -0.91
CA ALA A 39 5.55 -9.10 0.05
C ALA A 39 7.07 -9.22 -0.15
N GLY A 40 7.85 -8.83 0.85
CA GLY A 40 9.30 -9.00 0.86
C GLY A 40 9.77 -10.43 1.16
N ILE A 41 8.89 -11.44 1.00
CA ILE A 41 9.22 -12.83 1.32
C ILE A 41 10.12 -13.39 0.22
N PRO A 42 11.31 -13.97 0.54
CA PRO A 42 12.29 -14.42 -0.45
C PRO A 42 11.76 -15.37 -1.52
N SER A 43 10.74 -16.18 -1.20
CA SER A 43 10.12 -17.11 -2.14
C SER A 43 9.22 -16.43 -3.19
N MET A 44 8.84 -15.16 -3.00
CA MET A 44 7.97 -14.43 -3.94
C MET A 44 8.75 -13.57 -4.94
N CYS A 45 10.09 -13.56 -4.89
CA CYS A 45 10.93 -12.88 -5.88
C CYS A 45 10.78 -13.41 -7.32
N ASN A 46 10.20 -14.60 -7.53
CA ASN A 46 9.95 -15.19 -8.86
C ASN A 46 8.52 -14.99 -9.39
N VAL A 47 7.67 -14.25 -8.67
CA VAL A 47 6.23 -14.07 -8.99
C VAL A 47 5.91 -12.63 -9.46
N LEU A 48 6.93 -11.77 -9.58
CA LEU A 48 6.82 -10.41 -10.11
C LEU A 48 7.60 -10.26 -11.42
#